data_AF-C2CGX2-F1
#
_entry.id   AF-C2CGX2-F1
#
_cell.length_a   1.000
_cell.length_b   1.000
_cell.length_c   1.000
_cell.angle_alpha   90.00
_cell.angle_beta   90.00
_cell.angle_gamma   90.00
#
_symmetry.space_group_name_H-M   'P 1'
#
loop_
_entity.id
_entity.type
_entity.pdbx_description
1 polymer ?
#
loop_
_entity_poly.entity_id
_entity_poly.type
_entity_poly.pdbx_seq_one_letter_code
_entity_poly.pdbx_strand_id
1 'polypeptide(L)'
;CYAYNDKINQVKNLKKGDFVHLFGKEKKSMGKDNKEYTSLKVYSAKLLKAKEHTKAKASTIGKLKEFKTKGNMKVDEKKKKDNSIER
;
A
#
# COMPACT_ATOMS: atom_id res chain seq x y z
N CYS A 1 17.87 -10.44 -9.87
CA CYS A 1 16.92 -11.58 -9.82
C CYS A 1 16.81 -12.13 -11.23
N TYR A 2 17.02 -13.42 -11.44
CA TYR A 2 17.19 -13.98 -12.79
C TYR A 2 16.50 -15.35 -12.90
N ALA A 3 15.85 -15.59 -14.05
CA ALA A 3 15.28 -16.88 -14.43
C ALA A 3 15.97 -17.38 -15.72
N TYR A 4 16.28 -18.67 -15.78
CA TYR A 4 17.02 -19.28 -16.89
C TYR A 4 16.24 -20.46 -17.48
N ASN A 5 16.50 -20.77 -18.75
CA ASN A 5 15.97 -21.93 -19.48
C ASN A 5 14.44 -22.04 -19.34
N ASP A 6 13.94 -23.21 -18.94
CA ASP A 6 12.52 -23.52 -18.79
C ASP A 6 11.78 -22.63 -17.78
N LYS A 7 12.53 -21.95 -16.88
CA LYS A 7 11.93 -21.04 -15.89
C LYS A 7 11.49 -19.71 -16.51
N ILE A 8 11.98 -19.38 -17.71
CA ILE A 8 11.57 -18.17 -18.44
C ILE A 8 10.07 -18.25 -18.76
N ASN A 9 9.56 -19.41 -19.15
CA ASN A 9 8.14 -19.59 -19.47
C ASN A 9 7.20 -19.25 -18.30
N GLN A 10 7.66 -19.40 -17.05
CA GLN A 10 6.89 -19.06 -15.86
C GLN A 10 6.85 -17.55 -15.57
N VAL A 11 7.81 -16.79 -16.09
CA VAL A 11 7.94 -15.34 -15.82
C VAL A 11 7.69 -14.48 -17.06
N LYS A 12 7.63 -15.07 -18.25
CA LYS A 12 7.48 -14.36 -19.54
C LYS A 12 6.26 -13.45 -19.60
N ASN A 13 5.15 -13.86 -18.97
CA ASN A 13 3.88 -13.14 -19.02
C ASN A 13 3.70 -12.16 -17.86
N LEU A 14 4.67 -12.04 -16.95
CA LEU A 14 4.59 -11.13 -15.81
C LEU A 14 4.77 -9.69 -16.28
N LYS A 15 3.90 -8.80 -15.81
CA LYS A 15 3.93 -7.37 -16.11
C LYS A 15 4.27 -6.58 -14.86
N LYS A 16 4.76 -5.35 -15.05
CA LYS A 16 5.00 -4.41 -13.94
C LYS A 16 3.70 -4.21 -13.18
N GLY A 17 3.74 -4.43 -11.86
CA GLY A 17 2.58 -4.32 -10.98
C GLY A 17 1.95 -5.65 -10.59
N ASP A 18 2.32 -6.76 -11.25
CA ASP A 18 1.87 -8.08 -10.84
C ASP A 18 2.43 -8.46 -9.46
N PHE A 19 1.54 -8.92 -8.59
CA PHE A 19 1.95 -9.54 -7.33
C PHE A 19 2.32 -10.98 -7.58
N VAL A 20 3.55 -11.35 -7.27
CA VAL A 20 4.07 -12.70 -7.50
C VAL A 20 4.78 -13.22 -6.26
N HIS A 21 4.72 -14.53 -6.08
CA HIS A 21 5.58 -15.25 -5.16
C HIS A 21 6.68 -15.94 -5.96
N LEU A 22 7.94 -15.62 -5.66
CA LEU A 22 9.12 -16.21 -6.29
C LEU A 22 9.77 -17.19 -5.32
N PHE A 23 10.02 -18.41 -5.79
CA PHE A 23 10.85 -19.39 -5.08
C PHE A 23 12.17 -19.53 -5.80
N GLY A 24 13.26 -19.61 -5.04
CA GLY A 24 14.59 -19.66 -5.61
C GLY A 24 15.68 -19.70 -4.55
N LYS A 25 16.94 -19.63 -5.00
CA LYS A 25 18.11 -19.57 -4.13
C LYS A 25 18.74 -18.17 -4.19
N GLU A 26 19.03 -17.60 -3.03
CA GLU A 26 19.77 -16.35 -2.91
C GLU A 26 21.22 -16.54 -3.36
N LYS A 27 21.75 -15.55 -4.08
CA LYS A 27 23.14 -15.43 -4.48
C LYS A 27 23.63 -14.05 -4.08
N LYS A 28 24.59 -14.00 -3.18
CA LYS A 28 25.32 -12.79 -2.83
C LYS A 28 26.56 -12.68 -3.73
N SER A 29 26.89 -11.48 -4.16
CA SER A 29 28.06 -11.21 -4.97
C SER A 29 28.61 -9.84 -4.64
N MET A 30 29.93 -9.73 -4.55
CA MET A 30 30.61 -8.45 -4.42
C MET A 30 30.83 -7.85 -5.81
N GLY A 31 30.36 -6.62 -6.02
CA GLY A 31 30.60 -5.87 -7.24
C GLY A 31 32.03 -5.33 -7.30
N LYS A 32 32.43 -4.88 -8.49
CA LYS A 32 33.74 -4.23 -8.70
C LYS A 32 33.90 -2.93 -7.88
N ASP A 33 32.79 -2.36 -7.43
CA ASP A 33 32.71 -1.18 -6.58
C ASP A 33 32.71 -1.51 -5.07
N ASN A 34 33.07 -2.74 -4.68
CA ASN A 34 33.03 -3.24 -3.30
C ASN A 34 31.64 -3.23 -2.65
N LYS A 35 30.57 -3.10 -3.44
CA LYS A 35 29.20 -3.21 -2.91
C LYS A 35 28.72 -4.65 -2.94
N GLU A 36 28.00 -5.05 -1.90
CA GLU A 36 27.33 -6.35 -1.87
C GLU A 36 26.02 -6.27 -2.64
N TYR A 37 25.85 -7.19 -3.58
CA TYR A 37 24.64 -7.35 -4.35
C TYR A 37 24.01 -8.69 -4.05
N THR A 38 22.72 -8.65 -3.77
CA THR A 38 21.91 -9.85 -3.58
C THR A 38 21.03 -10.08 -4.79
N SER A 39 21.07 -11.28 -5.32
CA SER A 39 20.24 -11.71 -6.45
C SER A 39 19.60 -13.06 -6.17
N LEU A 40 18.33 -13.22 -6.52
CA LEU A 40 17.64 -14.50 -6.45
C LEU A 40 17.74 -15.24 -7.80
N LYS A 41 18.18 -16.50 -7.78
CA LYS A 41 18.04 -17.44 -8.90
C LYS A 41 16.66 -18.10 -8.81
N VAL A 42 15.75 -17.75 -9.72
CA VAL A 42 14.35 -18.18 -9.69
C VAL A 42 14.22 -19.63 -10.14
N TYR A 43 13.53 -20.45 -9.34
CA TYR A 43 13.17 -21.84 -9.65
C TYR A 43 11.69 -21.98 -9.98
N SER A 44 10.84 -21.14 -9.40
CA SER A 44 9.44 -21.02 -9.80
C SER A 44 8.85 -19.66 -9.46
N ALA A 45 7.85 -19.26 -10.23
CA ALA A 45 7.06 -18.06 -9.99
C ALA A 45 5.57 -18.40 -9.94
N LYS A 46 4.84 -17.80 -9.00
CA LYS A 46 3.38 -17.94 -8.90
C LYS A 46 2.74 -16.57 -8.84
N LEU A 47 1.82 -16.29 -9.77
CA LEU A 47 1.01 -15.08 -9.71
C LEU A 47 0.09 -15.17 -8.49
N LEU A 48 0.19 -14.18 -7.62
CA LEU A 48 -0.71 -13.98 -6.51
C LEU A 48 -1.81 -13.05 -6.99
N LYS A 49 -3.07 -13.44 -6.75
CA LYS A 49 -4.15 -12.45 -6.87
C LYS A 49 -3.85 -11.35 -5.86
N ALA A 50 -3.78 -10.11 -6.33
CA ALA A 50 -3.92 -8.98 -5.44
C ALA A 50 -5.20 -9.23 -4.65
N LYS A 51 -5.12 -9.09 -3.33
CA LYS A 51 -6.30 -9.22 -2.48
C LYS A 51 -7.27 -8.15 -2.99
N GLU A 52 -8.27 -8.57 -3.75
CA GLU A 52 -9.29 -7.66 -4.25
C GLU A 52 -9.80 -6.93 -3.03
N HIS A 53 -9.65 -5.61 -3.01
CA HIS A 53 -10.24 -4.78 -1.97
C HIS A 53 -11.77 -4.74 -2.17
N THR A 54 -12.42 -5.85 -2.53
CA THR A 54 -13.87 -6.04 -2.40
C THR A 54 -14.20 -6.29 -0.95
N LYS A 55 -14.10 -5.21 -0.22
CA LYS A 55 -15.11 -4.72 0.70
C LYS A 55 -14.51 -3.41 1.13
N ALA A 56 -15.07 -2.32 0.62
CA ALA A 56 -15.01 -1.03 1.26
C ALA A 56 -15.55 -1.21 2.69
N LYS A 57 -14.72 -1.71 3.60
CA LYS A 57 -14.92 -1.50 5.02
C LYS A 57 -14.83 0.00 5.16
N ALA A 58 -15.96 0.63 5.45
CA ALA A 58 -16.07 2.07 5.59
C ALA A 58 -14.87 2.59 6.37
N SER A 59 -13.95 3.26 5.66
CA SER A 59 -12.70 3.71 6.26
C SER A 59 -13.04 4.70 7.36
N THR A 60 -12.42 4.54 8.53
CA THR A 60 -12.52 5.51 9.63
C THR A 60 -12.10 6.91 9.17
N ILE A 61 -11.29 7.02 8.11
CA ILE A 61 -10.93 8.28 7.45
C ILE A 61 -12.15 8.95 6.81
N GLY A 62 -13.05 8.19 6.18
CA GLY A 62 -14.29 8.72 5.61
C GLY A 62 -15.21 9.28 6.70
N LYS A 63 -15.38 8.52 7.79
CA LYS A 63 -16.15 8.96 8.97
C LYS A 63 -15.52 10.19 9.65
N LEU A 64 -14.20 10.29 9.70
CA LEU A 64 -13.51 11.45 10.28
C LEU A 64 -13.68 12.72 9.43
N LYS A 65 -13.68 12.59 8.09
CA LYS A 65 -13.98 13.71 7.19
C LYS A 65 -15.42 14.18 7.36
N GLU A 66 -16.38 13.26 7.42
CA GLU A 66 -17.79 13.59 7.68
C GLU A 66 -17.99 14.25 9.06
N PHE A 67 -17.26 13.80 10.08
CA PHE A 67 -17.31 14.40 11.41
C PHE A 67 -16.71 15.81 11.43
N LYS A 68 -15.63 16.08 10.68
CA LYS A 68 -15.10 17.45 10.53
C LYS A 68 -16.08 18.36 9.81
N THR A 69 -16.75 17.88 8.75
CA THR A 69 -17.76 18.68 8.05
C THR A 69 -19.01 18.95 8.90
N LYS A 70 -19.44 18.00 9.73
CA LYS A 70 -20.58 18.18 10.66
C LYS A 70 -20.21 18.96 11.92
N GLY A 71 -18.95 18.92 12.33
CA GLY A 71 -18.42 19.67 13.48
C GLY A 71 -18.31 21.18 13.21
N ASN A 72 -18.00 21.57 11.98
CA ASN A 72 -17.97 22.99 11.58
C ASN A 72 -19.36 23.63 11.48
N MET A 73 -20.47 22.86 11.47
CA MET A 73 -21.82 23.43 11.47
C MET A 73 -22.38 23.72 12.88
N LYS A 74 -21.72 23.29 13.96
CA LYS A 74 -22.23 23.50 15.33
C LYS A 74 -21.53 24.61 16.12
N VAL A 75 -20.52 25.27 15.55
CA VAL A 75 -19.77 26.31 16.27
C VAL A 75 -20.33 27.72 16.02
N ASP A 76 -21.07 27.93 14.92
CA ASP A 76 -21.53 29.28 14.55
C ASP A 76 -22.87 29.73 15.15
N GLU A 77 -23.64 28.85 15.83
CA GLU A 77 -24.99 29.22 16.32
C GLU A 77 -25.10 29.44 17.85
N LYS A 78 -23.99 29.46 18.59
CA LYS A 78 -24.01 29.68 20.06
C LYS A 78 -23.32 30.96 20.56
N LYS A 79 -23.01 31.92 19.69
CA LYS A 79 -22.31 33.17 20.07
C LYS A 79 -23.17 34.45 20.03
N LYS A 80 -24.50 34.36 20.01
CA LYS A 80 -25.39 35.53 20.19
C LYS A 80 -26.57 35.18 21.10
N LYS A 81 -26.79 36.02 22.13
CA LYS A 81 -27.69 35.92 23.30
C LYS A 81 -26.98 35.27 24.49
N ASP A 82 -26.51 35.99 25.50
CA ASP A 82 -27.14 37.12 26.19
C ASP A 82 -26.11 38.18 26.61
N ASN A 83 -26.51 39.44 26.49
CA ASN A 83 -25.82 40.61 27.03
C ASN A 83 -26.85 41.35 27.91
N SER A 84 -26.42 41.87 29.07
CA SER A 84 -27.10 42.80 30.01
C SER A 84 -27.85 42.19 31.22
N ILE A 85 -27.86 42.71 32.46
CA ILE A 85 -27.26 43.90 33.14
C ILE A 85 -27.51 43.76 34.69
N GLU A 86 -26.61 44.34 35.51
CA GLU A 86 -26.69 44.84 36.91
C GLU A 86 -27.61 44.22 37.99
N ARG A 87 -27.00 43.79 39.11
CA ARG A 87 -27.03 44.48 40.43
C ARG A 87 -26.06 43.84 41.41
#